data_AF-A0A969EFQ5-F1
#
_entry.id   AF-A0A969EFQ5-F1
#
_cell.length_a   1.000
_cell.length_b   1.000
_cell.length_c   1.000
_cell.angle_alpha   90.00
_cell.angle_beta   90.00
_cell.angle_gamma   90.00
#
_symmetry.space_group_name_H-M   'P 1'
#
loop_
_entity.id
_entity.type
_entity.pdbx_description
1 polymer ?
#
loop_
_entity_poly.entity_id
_entity_poly.type
_entity_poly.pdbx_seq_one_letter_code
_entity_poly.pdbx_strand_id
1 'polypeptide(L)'
;MSAIAPPPAIPGTLNRVASTWSRARTWLARADSDAMPQRVTQAIEAQRRDNEVLVSWVQVVLVVVLGTLYALSRKTFPADAPFQPVPWALGIYACFTLWRLYLAYVGRLTHAMLMLSVFVDVAALMVTIWSFHIQYGQPAAFYLKAPTLLYIFIFIALRTLSIAPGYVLLAGISASAGWLALLGYALMEPGGMALLTRDYVSYMTSPRVLLGGEIDKVISILMVAVLLTVATARSRTLLYRAVAEEAAAAQLTRFFAPEVAATIVGAQDELRPGEGRQTEAAAMFIDMRDFTGLAASLAPRDLIALLGEYQDIAVPAIHANRGSVITFLGERHHGDVWGARQIGDLRG
;
A
#
# COMPACT_ATOMS: atom_id res chain seq x y z
N MET A 1 -56.66 16.70 -40.62
CA MET A 1 -55.97 17.22 -39.42
C MET A 1 -55.44 16.03 -38.65
N SER A 2 -54.15 15.74 -38.80
CA SER A 2 -53.45 14.60 -38.18
C SER A 2 -52.81 15.07 -36.87
N ALA A 3 -53.16 14.43 -35.75
CA ALA A 3 -52.62 14.73 -34.44
C ALA A 3 -51.29 13.98 -34.24
N ILE A 4 -50.23 14.73 -33.96
CA ILE A 4 -48.87 14.25 -33.71
C ILE A 4 -48.80 13.70 -32.29
N ALA A 5 -48.39 12.44 -32.14
CA ALA A 5 -48.11 11.82 -30.85
C ALA A 5 -46.79 12.36 -30.24
N PRO A 6 -46.70 12.55 -28.91
CA PRO A 6 -45.47 13.01 -28.28
C PRO A 6 -44.40 11.90 -28.23
N PRO A 7 -43.09 12.25 -28.23
CA PRO A 7 -42.00 11.29 -28.21
C PRO A 7 -41.88 10.58 -26.83
N PRO A 8 -41.34 9.36 -26.79
CA PRO A 8 -41.21 8.58 -25.56
C PRO A 8 -40.19 9.18 -24.59
N ALA A 9 -40.53 9.14 -23.31
CA ALA A 9 -39.68 9.60 -22.21
C ALA A 9 -38.39 8.77 -22.10
N ILE A 10 -37.24 9.44 -21.99
CA ILE A 10 -35.92 8.84 -21.76
C ILE A 10 -35.87 8.33 -20.30
N PRO A 11 -35.66 7.04 -20.04
CA PRO A 11 -35.59 6.54 -18.68
C PRO A 11 -34.25 6.89 -17.99
N GLY A 12 -34.36 7.68 -16.92
CA GLY A 12 -33.61 7.47 -15.66
C GLY A 12 -32.10 7.74 -15.62
N THR A 13 -31.69 9.00 -15.58
CA THR A 13 -30.32 9.41 -15.17
C THR A 13 -30.07 9.29 -13.66
N LEU A 14 -31.12 9.19 -12.83
CA LEU A 14 -31.00 9.10 -11.37
C LEU A 14 -30.50 7.74 -10.85
N ASN A 15 -30.58 6.67 -11.66
CA ASN A 15 -30.17 5.32 -11.22
C ASN A 15 -28.66 5.05 -11.40
N ARG A 16 -27.94 5.92 -12.11
CA ARG A 16 -26.49 5.78 -12.32
C ARG A 16 -25.67 6.20 -11.10
N VAL A 17 -26.15 7.16 -10.31
CA VAL A 17 -25.41 7.62 -9.11
C VAL A 17 -25.48 6.56 -8.00
N ALA A 18 -26.65 5.98 -7.73
CA ALA A 18 -26.78 4.94 -6.71
C ALA A 18 -25.92 3.67 -6.95
N SER A 19 -25.70 3.30 -8.22
CA SER A 19 -24.83 2.16 -8.58
C SER A 19 -23.33 2.44 -8.49
N THR A 20 -22.91 3.71 -8.54
CA THR A 20 -21.50 4.08 -8.31
C THR A 20 -21.14 4.03 -6.83
N TRP A 21 -22.06 4.40 -5.93
CA TRP A 21 -21.87 4.30 -4.49
C TRP A 21 -21.85 2.85 -3.99
N SER A 22 -22.69 1.97 -4.54
CA SER A 22 -22.65 0.54 -4.19
C SER A 22 -21.36 -0.13 -4.69
N ARG A 23 -20.88 0.23 -5.89
CA ARG A 23 -19.59 -0.21 -6.43
C ARG A 23 -18.40 0.35 -5.65
N ALA A 24 -18.43 1.62 -5.23
CA ALA A 24 -17.38 2.20 -4.39
C ALA A 24 -17.31 1.52 -3.02
N ARG A 25 -18.47 1.13 -2.46
CA ARG A 25 -18.55 0.42 -1.19
C ARG A 25 -18.01 -1.01 -1.30
N THR A 26 -18.28 -1.75 -2.37
CA THR A 26 -17.67 -3.07 -2.61
C THR A 26 -16.19 -2.97 -2.99
N TRP A 27 -15.73 -1.83 -3.50
CA TRP A 27 -14.32 -1.59 -3.80
C TRP A 27 -13.48 -1.18 -2.56
N LEU A 28 -14.11 -0.52 -1.59
CA LEU A 28 -13.51 -0.18 -0.29
C LEU A 28 -13.65 -1.31 0.74
N ALA A 29 -14.74 -2.08 0.68
CA ALA A 29 -15.00 -3.18 1.60
C ALA A 29 -14.69 -4.51 0.92
N ARG A 30 -13.54 -5.09 1.30
CA ARG A 30 -13.10 -6.46 0.99
C ARG A 30 -12.84 -6.71 -0.50
N ALA A 31 -11.59 -6.48 -0.91
CA ALA A 31 -10.98 -7.46 -1.80
C ALA A 31 -11.05 -8.81 -1.03
N ASP A 32 -11.76 -9.79 -1.58
CA ASP A 32 -12.00 -11.10 -0.99
C ASP A 32 -10.72 -11.69 -0.40
N SER A 33 -10.51 -11.50 0.90
CA SER A 33 -9.44 -12.13 1.65
C SER A 33 -9.68 -13.62 1.82
N ASP A 34 -10.93 -14.08 1.64
CA ASP A 34 -11.35 -15.45 1.93
C ASP A 34 -11.09 -16.42 0.76
N ALA A 35 -10.65 -15.93 -0.41
CA ALA A 35 -10.37 -16.77 -1.59
C ALA A 35 -8.92 -16.67 -2.11
N MET A 36 -8.02 -16.02 -1.36
CA MET A 36 -6.62 -15.84 -1.77
C MET A 36 -5.75 -17.03 -1.33
N PRO A 37 -4.87 -17.58 -2.20
CA PRO A 37 -3.91 -18.59 -1.80
C PRO A 37 -3.04 -18.11 -0.62
N GLN A 38 -2.83 -18.95 0.40
CA GLN A 38 -2.09 -18.59 1.62
C GLN A 38 -0.73 -17.93 1.35
N ARG A 39 -0.02 -18.36 0.30
CA ARG A 39 1.25 -17.78 -0.15
C ARG A 39 1.16 -16.29 -0.53
N VAL A 40 0.06 -15.88 -1.17
CA VAL A 40 -0.19 -14.47 -1.56
C VAL A 40 -0.44 -13.65 -0.29
N THR A 41 -1.23 -14.18 0.64
CA THR A 41 -1.49 -13.53 1.93
C THR A 41 -0.19 -13.33 2.74
N GLN A 42 0.67 -14.34 2.80
CA GLN A 42 1.96 -14.25 3.51
C GLN A 42 2.93 -13.24 2.86
N ALA A 43 3.04 -13.22 1.53
CA ALA A 43 3.88 -12.25 0.82
C ALA A 43 3.44 -10.81 1.13
N ILE A 44 2.13 -10.59 1.23
CA ILE A 44 1.56 -9.27 1.48
C ILE A 44 1.71 -8.84 2.94
N GLU A 45 1.60 -9.78 3.89
CA GLU A 45 1.91 -9.51 5.29
C GLU A 45 3.40 -9.18 5.52
N ALA A 46 4.30 -9.80 4.76
CA ALA A 46 5.72 -9.44 4.76
C ALA A 46 5.91 -8.01 4.25
N GLN A 47 5.34 -7.67 3.09
CA GLN A 47 5.45 -6.33 2.53
C GLN A 47 4.81 -5.26 3.41
N ARG A 48 3.72 -5.58 4.12
CA ARG A 48 3.14 -4.66 5.11
C ARG A 48 4.09 -4.37 6.26
N ARG A 49 4.83 -5.38 6.76
CA ARG A 49 5.84 -5.16 7.81
C ARG A 49 6.95 -4.24 7.34
N ASP A 50 7.43 -4.44 6.12
CA ASP A 50 8.47 -3.58 5.53
C ASP A 50 7.99 -2.13 5.39
N ASN A 51 6.74 -1.94 4.95
CA ASN A 51 6.14 -0.61 4.88
C ASN A 51 6.04 0.07 6.25
N GLU A 52 5.77 -0.66 7.33
CA GLU A 52 5.73 -0.07 8.69
C GLU A 52 7.12 0.37 9.17
N VAL A 53 8.17 -0.36 8.81
CA VAL A 53 9.57 0.04 9.05
C VAL A 53 9.90 1.31 8.27
N LEU A 54 9.52 1.35 6.99
CA LEU A 54 9.69 2.55 6.15
C LEU A 54 8.98 3.77 6.77
N VAL A 55 7.71 3.64 7.16
CA VAL A 55 6.95 4.72 7.81
C VAL A 55 7.67 5.20 9.07
N SER A 56 8.21 4.28 9.87
CA SER A 56 8.95 4.61 11.09
C SER A 56 10.24 5.39 10.79
N TRP A 57 10.99 5.01 9.76
CA TRP A 57 12.16 5.77 9.32
C TRP A 57 11.82 7.15 8.81
N VAL A 58 10.77 7.28 7.98
CA VAL A 58 10.35 8.59 7.48
C VAL A 58 9.90 9.49 8.63
N GLN A 59 9.24 8.95 9.66
CA GLN A 59 8.92 9.70 10.88
C GLN A 59 10.19 10.14 11.64
N VAL A 60 11.19 9.29 11.79
CA VAL A 60 12.47 9.68 12.41
C VAL A 60 13.16 10.78 11.61
N VAL A 61 13.20 10.68 10.28
CA VAL A 61 13.73 11.73 9.40
C VAL A 61 12.95 13.03 9.58
N LEU A 62 11.62 12.97 9.63
CA LEU A 62 10.78 14.14 9.88
C LEU A 62 11.15 14.81 11.22
N VAL A 63 11.30 14.02 12.30
CA VAL A 63 11.70 14.55 13.61
C VAL A 63 13.08 15.19 13.57
N VAL A 64 14.06 14.57 12.92
CA VAL A 64 15.40 15.14 12.77
C VAL A 64 15.36 16.43 11.98
N VAL A 65 14.62 16.48 10.87
CA VAL A 65 14.46 17.68 10.04
C VAL A 65 13.81 18.80 10.84
N LEU A 66 12.67 18.54 11.49
CA LEU A 66 11.97 19.54 12.31
C LEU A 66 12.82 20.00 13.51
N GLY A 67 13.53 19.09 14.16
CA GLY A 67 14.45 19.40 15.26
C GLY A 67 15.63 20.26 14.80
N THR A 68 16.21 19.95 13.64
CA THR A 68 17.31 20.73 13.05
C THR A 68 16.83 22.12 12.65
N LEU A 69 15.69 22.22 11.97
CA LEU A 69 15.08 23.50 11.61
C LEU A 69 14.77 24.33 12.85
N TYR A 70 14.21 23.71 13.90
CA TYR A 70 13.99 24.39 15.16
C TYR A 70 15.30 24.89 15.76
N ALA A 71 16.34 24.05 15.85
CA ALA A 71 17.65 24.41 16.43
C ALA A 71 18.33 25.58 15.68
N LEU A 72 18.26 25.58 14.34
CA LEU A 72 18.86 26.60 13.49
C LEU A 72 18.03 27.88 13.38
N SER A 73 16.70 27.78 13.54
CA SER A 73 15.81 28.94 13.48
C SER A 73 16.08 29.94 14.60
N ARG A 74 16.05 31.23 14.25
CA ARG A 74 16.02 32.30 15.24
C ARG A 74 14.74 32.20 16.05
N LYS A 75 14.86 32.20 17.38
CA LYS A 75 13.71 32.11 18.28
C LYS A 75 12.91 33.41 18.20
N THR A 76 11.60 33.27 18.05
CA THR A 76 10.65 34.38 17.90
C THR A 76 9.90 34.72 19.18
N PHE A 77 10.08 33.93 20.24
CA PHE A 77 9.45 34.15 21.54
C PHE A 77 10.36 35.00 22.45
N PRO A 78 9.77 35.73 23.43
CA PRO A 78 10.53 36.52 24.40
C PRO A 78 11.57 35.69 25.16
N ALA A 79 12.71 36.29 25.51
CA ALA A 79 13.79 35.60 26.22
C ALA A 79 13.37 35.09 27.62
N ASP A 80 12.35 35.72 28.21
CA ASP A 80 11.71 35.42 29.48
C ASP A 80 10.46 34.55 29.34
N ALA A 81 10.22 33.95 28.17
CA ALA A 81 9.08 33.08 27.94
C ALA A 81 9.02 31.95 28.99
N PRO A 82 7.91 31.81 29.74
CA PRO A 82 7.82 30.89 30.86
C PRO A 82 7.86 29.42 30.44
N PHE A 83 7.55 29.13 29.17
CA PHE A 83 7.47 27.78 28.65
C PHE A 83 7.86 27.70 27.17
N GLN A 84 8.68 26.71 26.82
CA GLN A 84 9.08 26.42 25.44
C GLN A 84 8.56 25.02 25.06
N PRO A 85 7.39 24.91 24.43
CA PRO A 85 6.74 23.63 24.17
C PRO A 85 7.42 22.77 23.10
N VAL A 86 8.01 23.41 22.08
CA VAL A 86 8.51 22.72 20.88
C VAL A 86 9.61 21.69 21.19
N PRO A 87 10.64 21.98 22.03
CA PRO A 87 11.63 20.98 22.42
C PRO A 87 11.02 19.76 23.13
N TRP A 88 10.05 19.98 24.01
CA TRP A 88 9.37 18.89 24.72
C TRP A 88 8.52 18.04 23.79
N ALA A 89 7.75 18.68 22.91
CA ALA A 89 6.94 17.98 21.91
C ALA A 89 7.82 17.14 20.98
N LEU A 90 8.89 17.72 20.45
CA LEU A 90 9.85 17.00 19.59
C LEU A 90 10.58 15.89 20.34
N GLY A 91 11.00 16.12 21.58
CA GLY A 91 11.69 15.11 22.39
C GLY A 91 10.81 13.91 22.73
N ILE A 92 9.59 14.16 23.22
CA ILE A 92 8.61 13.09 23.50
C ILE A 92 8.26 12.33 22.22
N TYR A 93 8.04 13.07 21.12
CA TYR A 93 7.73 12.47 19.83
C TYR A 93 8.91 11.67 19.25
N ALA A 94 10.16 12.14 19.44
CA ALA A 94 11.38 11.40 19.09
C ALA A 94 11.47 10.08 19.86
N CYS A 95 11.26 10.11 21.18
CA CYS A 95 11.26 8.90 21.99
C CYS A 95 10.19 7.91 21.53
N PHE A 96 8.98 8.39 21.25
CA PHE A 96 7.89 7.55 20.75
C PHE A 96 8.19 6.96 19.37
N THR A 97 8.71 7.75 18.44
CA THR A 97 9.04 7.28 17.08
C THR A 97 10.20 6.29 17.07
N LEU A 98 11.23 6.49 17.90
CA LEU A 98 12.31 5.51 18.08
C LEU A 98 11.82 4.20 18.73
N TRP A 99 10.96 4.29 19.74
CA TRP A 99 10.32 3.12 20.33
C TRP A 99 9.48 2.36 19.29
N ARG A 100 8.68 3.08 18.49
CA ARG A 100 7.87 2.49 17.42
C ARG A 100 8.75 1.82 16.37
N LEU A 101 9.86 2.45 15.98
CA LEU A 101 10.84 1.89 15.04
C LEU A 101 11.45 0.58 15.59
N TYR A 102 11.84 0.55 16.87
CA TYR A 102 12.30 -0.67 17.53
C TYR A 102 11.24 -1.79 17.47
N LEU A 103 9.98 -1.49 17.82
CA LEU A 103 8.90 -2.46 17.72
C LEU A 103 8.62 -2.93 16.28
N ALA A 104 8.85 -2.06 15.29
CA ALA A 104 8.73 -2.41 13.88
C ALA A 104 9.73 -3.50 13.49
N TYR A 105 11.00 -3.33 13.88
CA TYR A 105 12.05 -4.32 13.64
C TYR A 105 11.83 -5.63 14.39
N VAL A 106 11.32 -5.58 15.61
CA VAL A 106 11.03 -6.79 16.42
C VAL A 106 9.71 -7.46 15.98
N GLY A 107 8.98 -6.90 15.01
CA GLY A 107 7.75 -7.48 14.49
C GLY A 107 6.58 -7.48 15.48
N ARG A 108 6.61 -6.60 16.49
CA ARG A 108 5.60 -6.52 17.57
C ARG A 108 4.57 -5.40 17.39
N LEU A 109 4.47 -4.84 16.19
CA LEU A 109 3.47 -3.82 15.86
C LEU A 109 2.07 -4.44 15.75
N THR A 110 1.29 -4.33 16.82
CA THR A 110 -0.12 -4.72 16.82
C THR A 110 -0.99 -3.64 16.17
N HIS A 111 -2.19 -4.04 15.71
CA HIS A 111 -3.16 -3.09 15.15
C HIS A 111 -3.53 -1.97 16.13
N ALA A 112 -3.64 -2.28 17.42
CA ALA A 112 -3.92 -1.29 18.47
C ALA A 112 -2.77 -0.28 18.61
N MET A 113 -1.52 -0.71 18.55
CA MET A 113 -0.36 0.18 18.59
C MET A 113 -0.31 1.11 17.39
N LEU A 114 -0.67 0.62 16.19
CA LEU A 114 -0.75 1.45 14.99
C LEU A 114 -1.81 2.54 15.13
N MET A 115 -3.01 2.19 15.62
CA MET A 115 -4.06 3.17 15.91
C MET A 115 -3.62 4.18 16.97
N LEU A 116 -3.01 3.72 18.06
CA LEU A 116 -2.47 4.59 19.10
C LEU A 116 -1.45 5.58 18.52
N SER A 117 -0.57 5.13 17.62
CA SER A 117 0.41 6.02 16.99
C SER A 117 -0.24 7.15 16.19
N VAL A 118 -1.40 6.91 15.55
CA VAL A 118 -2.13 7.95 14.83
C VAL A 118 -2.61 9.02 15.81
N PHE A 119 -3.17 8.61 16.94
CA PHE A 119 -3.60 9.54 17.98
C PHE A 119 -2.42 10.29 18.60
N VAL A 120 -1.27 9.64 18.81
CA VAL A 120 -0.06 10.29 19.34
C VAL A 120 0.47 11.34 18.37
N ASP A 121 0.56 11.07 17.07
CA ASP A 121 0.99 12.05 16.06
C ASP A 121 0.11 13.31 16.09
N VAL A 122 -1.22 13.11 16.08
CA VAL A 122 -2.19 14.21 16.09
C VAL A 122 -2.15 14.95 17.43
N ALA A 123 -2.14 14.23 18.55
CA ALA A 123 -2.11 14.84 19.88
C ALA A 123 -0.84 15.65 20.11
N ALA A 124 0.33 15.14 19.67
CA ALA A 124 1.59 15.87 19.75
C ALA A 124 1.48 17.21 19.01
N LEU A 125 0.89 17.23 17.80
CA LEU A 125 0.67 18.46 17.05
C LEU A 125 -0.34 19.40 17.74
N MET A 126 -1.49 18.87 18.17
CA MET A 126 -2.56 19.67 18.78
C MET A 126 -2.12 20.30 20.10
N VAL A 127 -1.39 19.55 20.95
CA VAL A 127 -0.83 20.07 22.20
C VAL A 127 0.24 21.14 21.92
N THR A 128 1.07 20.94 20.91
CA THR A 128 2.06 21.95 20.50
C THR A 128 1.37 23.23 20.05
N ILE A 129 0.35 23.15 19.17
CA ILE A 129 -0.39 24.32 18.71
C ILE A 129 -1.09 25.01 19.88
N TRP A 130 -1.80 24.25 20.70
CA TRP A 130 -2.46 24.76 21.91
C TRP A 130 -1.48 25.55 22.77
N SER A 131 -0.30 25.02 23.05
CA SER A 131 0.67 25.65 23.95
C SER A 131 1.20 27.03 23.48
N PHE A 132 0.99 27.42 22.22
CA PHE A 132 1.47 28.71 21.72
C PHE A 132 0.80 29.91 22.39
N HIS A 133 -0.49 29.83 22.75
CA HIS A 133 -1.13 30.96 23.44
C HIS A 133 -0.48 31.22 24.81
N ILE A 134 -0.04 30.16 25.50
CA ILE A 134 0.70 30.24 26.78
C ILE A 134 2.12 30.77 26.53
N GLN A 135 2.82 30.23 25.52
CA GLN A 135 4.20 30.63 25.21
C GLN A 135 4.32 32.12 24.86
N TYR A 136 3.33 32.68 24.15
CA TYR A 136 3.33 34.07 23.69
C TYR A 136 2.48 35.01 24.55
N GLY A 137 1.85 34.51 25.63
CA GLY A 137 0.97 35.30 26.50
C GLY A 137 -0.22 35.92 25.74
N GLN A 138 -0.74 35.23 24.73
CA GLN A 138 -1.84 35.69 23.88
C GLN A 138 -3.15 34.97 24.25
N PRO A 139 -4.32 35.50 23.84
CA PRO A 139 -5.59 34.76 23.93
C PRO A 139 -5.53 33.45 23.14
N ALA A 140 -6.29 32.41 23.55
CA ALA A 140 -6.29 31.10 22.87
C ALA A 140 -6.63 31.18 21.38
N ALA A 141 -7.47 32.14 20.96
CA ALA A 141 -7.77 32.39 19.55
C ALA A 141 -6.53 32.65 18.67
N PHE A 142 -5.39 33.07 19.25
CA PHE A 142 -4.13 33.29 18.56
C PHE A 142 -3.60 32.02 17.88
N TYR A 143 -3.64 30.86 18.55
CA TYR A 143 -3.04 29.65 17.99
C TYR A 143 -3.80 29.11 16.77
N LEU A 144 -5.06 29.50 16.56
CA LEU A 144 -5.87 29.07 15.40
C LEU A 144 -5.31 29.60 14.07
N LYS A 145 -4.40 30.58 14.15
CA LYS A 145 -3.64 31.12 13.02
C LYS A 145 -2.25 30.52 12.84
N ALA A 146 -1.83 29.60 13.72
CA ALA A 146 -0.50 29.03 13.67
C ALA A 146 -0.28 28.26 12.36
N PRO A 147 0.77 28.58 11.57
CA PRO A 147 1.10 27.84 10.34
C PRO A 147 1.40 26.35 10.60
N THR A 148 1.74 26.01 11.85
CA THR A 148 2.01 24.65 12.32
C THR A 148 0.85 23.68 12.05
N LEU A 149 -0.40 24.17 11.88
CA LEU A 149 -1.52 23.36 11.42
C LEU A 149 -1.19 22.58 10.13
N LEU A 150 -0.41 23.17 9.21
CA LEU A 150 -0.08 22.54 7.93
C LEU A 150 0.63 21.20 8.07
N TYR A 151 1.28 20.94 9.22
CA TYR A 151 1.96 19.67 9.47
C TYR A 151 0.99 18.50 9.64
N ILE A 152 -0.30 18.77 9.88
CA ILE A 152 -1.32 17.73 9.93
C ILE A 152 -1.42 16.98 8.60
N PHE A 153 -1.25 17.69 7.48
CA PHE A 153 -1.27 17.09 6.15
C PHE A 153 -0.06 16.19 5.92
N ILE A 154 1.10 16.52 6.52
CA ILE A 154 2.29 15.66 6.51
C ILE A 154 1.97 14.36 7.24
N PHE A 155 1.42 14.43 8.46
CA PHE A 155 1.07 13.22 9.22
C PHE A 155 0.03 12.36 8.50
N ILE A 156 -1.00 12.94 7.90
CA ILE A 156 -1.99 12.20 7.11
C ILE A 156 -1.32 11.57 5.87
N ALA A 157 -0.48 12.31 5.16
CA ALA A 157 0.25 11.80 4.00
C ALA A 157 1.18 10.64 4.36
N LEU A 158 1.89 10.70 5.49
CA LEU A 158 2.75 9.62 5.96
C LEU A 158 1.98 8.31 6.19
N ARG A 159 0.69 8.37 6.57
CA ARG A 159 -0.14 7.17 6.73
C ARG A 159 -0.46 6.47 5.41
N THR A 160 -0.28 7.13 4.27
CA THR A 160 -0.47 6.49 2.96
C THR A 160 0.62 5.46 2.67
N LEU A 161 1.83 5.66 3.22
CA LEU A 161 2.98 4.77 3.05
C LEU A 161 2.76 3.39 3.68
N SER A 162 1.88 3.27 4.68
CA SER A 162 1.54 1.98 5.29
C SER A 162 0.58 1.14 4.42
N ILE A 163 0.10 1.67 3.29
CA ILE A 163 -0.87 1.04 2.37
C ILE A 163 -2.14 0.59 3.13
N ALA A 164 -2.48 1.29 4.21
CA ALA A 164 -3.60 0.96 5.09
C ALA A 164 -4.62 2.12 5.09
N PRO A 165 -5.63 2.09 4.21
CA PRO A 165 -6.56 3.22 4.04
C PRO A 165 -7.31 3.57 5.33
N GLY A 166 -7.58 2.60 6.20
CA GLY A 166 -8.23 2.84 7.48
C GLY A 166 -7.45 3.79 8.40
N TYR A 167 -6.12 3.72 8.42
CA TYR A 167 -5.30 4.60 9.26
C TYR A 167 -5.20 6.03 8.70
N VAL A 168 -5.25 6.18 7.37
CA VAL A 168 -5.32 7.50 6.72
C VAL A 168 -6.62 8.21 7.10
N LEU A 169 -7.75 7.51 7.01
CA LEU A 169 -9.05 8.06 7.40
C LEU A 169 -9.10 8.38 8.90
N LEU A 170 -8.58 7.48 9.75
CA LEU A 170 -8.50 7.71 11.19
C LEU A 170 -7.67 8.97 11.52
N ALA A 171 -6.55 9.18 10.82
CA ALA A 171 -5.72 10.36 10.98
C ALA A 171 -6.48 11.64 10.61
N GLY A 172 -7.22 11.63 9.50
CA GLY A 172 -8.07 12.76 9.11
C GLY A 172 -9.20 13.08 10.09
N ILE A 173 -9.91 12.05 10.57
CA ILE A 173 -11.00 12.22 11.54
C ILE A 173 -10.46 12.74 12.88
N SER A 174 -9.38 12.13 13.39
CA SER A 174 -8.75 12.55 14.64
C SER A 174 -8.16 13.95 14.54
N ALA A 175 -7.54 14.31 13.40
CA ALA A 175 -7.05 15.66 13.11
C ALA A 175 -8.17 16.70 13.17
N SER A 176 -9.28 16.46 12.47
CA SER A 176 -10.44 17.35 12.44
C SER A 176 -11.10 17.47 13.81
N ALA A 177 -11.24 16.36 14.53
CA ALA A 177 -11.76 16.37 15.91
C ALA A 177 -10.84 17.14 16.86
N GLY A 178 -9.52 16.97 16.74
CA GLY A 178 -8.52 17.72 17.48
C GLY A 178 -8.60 19.22 17.21
N TRP A 179 -8.74 19.62 15.93
CA TRP A 179 -8.90 21.02 15.57
C TRP A 179 -10.19 21.63 16.12
N LEU A 180 -11.31 20.91 16.02
CA LEU A 180 -12.58 21.34 16.60
C LEU A 180 -12.52 21.44 18.13
N ALA A 181 -11.77 20.57 18.80
CA ALA A 181 -11.54 20.65 20.23
C ALA A 181 -10.73 21.92 20.60
N LEU A 182 -9.69 22.25 19.83
CA LEU A 182 -8.95 23.50 20.01
C LEU A 182 -9.81 24.73 19.74
N LEU A 183 -10.67 24.71 18.72
CA LEU A 183 -11.63 25.78 18.49
C LEU A 183 -12.60 25.92 19.67
N GLY A 184 -13.16 24.80 20.14
CA GLY A 184 -14.04 24.78 21.30
C GLY A 184 -13.39 25.38 22.54
N TYR A 185 -12.14 24.98 22.84
CA TYR A 185 -11.36 25.56 23.94
C TYR A 185 -11.21 27.08 23.79
N ALA A 186 -10.82 27.58 22.61
CA ALA A 186 -10.64 29.01 22.37
C ALA A 186 -11.93 29.82 22.55
N LEU A 187 -13.09 29.24 22.25
CA LEU A 187 -14.38 29.91 22.42
C LEU A 187 -14.88 29.86 23.88
N MET A 188 -14.52 28.82 24.63
CA MET A 188 -14.89 28.66 26.04
C MET A 188 -14.04 29.50 27.00
N GLU A 189 -12.86 29.97 26.57
CA GLU A 189 -12.03 30.89 27.34
C GLU A 189 -12.78 32.21 27.65
N PRO A 190 -12.59 32.85 28.82
CA PRO A 190 -13.21 34.13 29.13
C PRO A 190 -12.96 35.18 28.04
N GLY A 191 -14.04 35.69 27.44
CA GLY A 191 -13.96 36.65 26.32
C GLY A 191 -13.77 36.00 24.93
N GLY A 192 -13.58 34.69 24.84
CA GLY A 192 -13.39 33.96 23.57
C GLY A 192 -14.56 34.12 22.60
N MET A 193 -15.80 34.00 23.09
CA MET A 193 -17.00 34.26 22.27
C MET A 193 -17.09 35.69 21.72
N ALA A 194 -16.51 36.68 22.41
CA ALA A 194 -16.48 38.06 21.94
C ALA A 194 -15.45 38.30 20.82
N LEU A 195 -14.50 37.36 20.63
CA LEU A 195 -13.51 37.39 19.55
C LEU A 195 -14.07 36.88 18.22
N LEU A 196 -15.30 36.35 18.19
CA LEU A 196 -15.97 35.96 16.96
C LEU A 196 -16.18 37.19 16.06
N THR A 197 -15.80 37.05 14.79
CA THR A 197 -16.01 38.09 13.78
C THR A 197 -16.61 37.49 12.52
N ARG A 198 -17.36 38.31 11.79
CA ARG A 198 -17.80 38.03 10.40
C ARG A 198 -16.99 38.83 9.37
N ASP A 199 -16.17 39.75 9.84
CA ASP A 199 -15.30 40.55 8.98
C ASP A 199 -13.97 39.84 8.73
N TYR A 200 -13.67 39.61 7.46
CA TYR A 200 -12.45 38.95 7.01
C TYR A 200 -11.20 39.78 7.29
N VAL A 201 -11.27 41.11 7.17
CA VAL A 201 -10.10 41.97 7.41
C VAL A 201 -9.71 41.93 8.89
N SER A 202 -10.69 42.06 9.79
CA SER A 202 -10.46 41.92 11.23
C SER A 202 -9.98 40.51 11.62
N TYR A 203 -10.46 39.47 10.95
CA TYR A 203 -9.91 38.13 11.11
C TYR A 203 -8.43 38.08 10.74
N MET A 204 -8.02 38.66 9.60
CA MET A 204 -6.62 38.59 9.13
C MET A 204 -5.64 39.43 9.95
N THR A 205 -6.10 40.50 10.60
CA THR A 205 -5.23 41.52 11.22
C THR A 205 -5.21 41.49 12.75
N SER A 206 -6.06 40.69 13.39
CA SER A 206 -6.19 40.63 14.85
C SER A 206 -6.40 39.19 15.35
N PRO A 207 -6.32 38.90 16.66
CA PRO A 207 -6.63 37.59 17.25
C PRO A 207 -8.12 37.20 17.22
N ARG A 208 -8.89 37.68 16.22
CA ARG A 208 -10.30 37.34 16.06
C ARG A 208 -10.48 36.02 15.32
N VAL A 209 -11.61 35.36 15.57
CA VAL A 209 -11.96 34.05 15.02
C VAL A 209 -13.08 34.19 14.00
N LEU A 210 -12.87 33.66 12.80
CA LEU A 210 -13.90 33.57 11.76
C LEU A 210 -14.34 32.11 11.64
N LEU A 211 -15.55 31.78 12.11
CA LEU A 211 -16.05 30.40 12.11
C LEU A 211 -15.99 29.74 10.72
N GLY A 212 -16.30 30.49 9.66
CA GLY A 212 -16.21 29.99 8.29
C GLY A 212 -14.79 29.55 7.91
N GLY A 213 -13.76 30.28 8.35
CA GLY A 213 -12.36 29.93 8.10
C GLY A 213 -11.90 28.70 8.88
N GLU A 214 -12.44 28.49 10.09
CA GLU A 214 -12.14 27.28 10.87
C GLU A 214 -12.84 26.04 10.31
N ILE A 215 -14.08 26.20 9.82
CA ILE A 215 -14.82 25.15 9.11
C ILE A 215 -14.11 24.78 7.81
N ASP A 216 -13.61 25.77 7.05
CA ASP A 216 -12.87 25.55 5.82
C ASP A 216 -11.61 24.69 6.02
N LYS A 217 -10.87 24.92 7.12
CA LYS A 217 -9.73 24.07 7.51
C LYS A 217 -10.16 22.64 7.78
N VAL A 218 -11.26 22.43 8.53
CA VAL A 218 -11.79 21.08 8.83
C VAL A 218 -12.23 20.36 7.55
N ILE A 219 -12.94 21.05 6.66
CA ILE A 219 -13.34 20.50 5.36
C ILE A 219 -12.10 20.12 4.54
N SER A 220 -11.09 20.97 4.52
CA SER A 220 -9.83 20.71 3.80
C SER A 220 -9.09 19.49 4.35
N ILE A 221 -8.99 19.36 5.67
CA ILE A 221 -8.40 18.18 6.33
C ILE A 221 -9.16 16.91 5.96
N LEU A 222 -10.49 16.92 6.07
CA LEU A 222 -11.33 15.76 5.74
C LEU A 222 -11.25 15.41 4.25
N MET A 223 -11.29 16.40 3.37
CA MET A 223 -11.24 16.19 1.93
C MET A 223 -9.91 15.58 1.49
N VAL A 224 -8.78 16.09 2.00
CA VAL A 224 -7.46 15.50 1.76
C VAL A 224 -7.40 14.09 2.32
N ALA A 225 -7.87 13.85 3.54
CA ALA A 225 -7.86 12.52 4.15
C ALA A 225 -8.70 11.52 3.34
N VAL A 226 -9.88 11.91 2.85
CA VAL A 226 -10.73 11.06 2.00
C VAL A 226 -10.04 10.79 0.66
N LEU A 227 -9.49 11.81 0.00
CA LEU A 227 -8.76 11.65 -1.26
C LEU A 227 -7.60 10.67 -1.12
N LEU A 228 -6.77 10.85 -0.09
CA LEU A 228 -5.64 9.97 0.20
C LEU A 228 -6.09 8.57 0.62
N THR A 229 -7.21 8.44 1.32
CA THR A 229 -7.81 7.14 1.66
C THR A 229 -8.21 6.39 0.39
N VAL A 230 -8.87 7.05 -0.56
CA VAL A 230 -9.25 6.47 -1.85
C VAL A 230 -8.02 6.11 -2.68
N ALA A 231 -7.03 6.99 -2.76
CA ALA A 231 -5.78 6.73 -3.48
C ALA A 231 -5.02 5.53 -2.88
N THR A 232 -4.95 5.45 -1.55
CA THR A 232 -4.30 4.34 -0.83
C THR A 232 -5.08 3.03 -1.01
N ALA A 233 -6.41 3.06 -0.96
CA ALA A 233 -7.24 1.89 -1.25
C ALA A 233 -7.03 1.38 -2.68
N ARG A 234 -6.92 2.29 -3.66
CA ARG A 234 -6.60 1.96 -5.05
C ARG A 234 -5.24 1.30 -5.18
N SER A 235 -4.21 1.94 -4.62
CA SER A 235 -2.84 1.44 -4.66
C SER A 235 -2.76 0.05 -4.04
N ARG A 236 -3.43 -0.16 -2.91
CA ARG A 236 -3.53 -1.45 -2.24
C ARG A 236 -4.14 -2.53 -3.15
N THR A 237 -5.28 -2.25 -3.79
CA THR A 237 -5.95 -3.21 -4.70
C THR A 237 -5.08 -3.54 -5.92
N LEU A 238 -4.38 -2.56 -6.48
CA LEU A 238 -3.45 -2.79 -7.59
C LEU A 238 -2.27 -3.67 -7.17
N LEU A 239 -1.70 -3.41 -5.99
CA LEU A 239 -0.63 -4.24 -5.42
C LEU A 239 -1.09 -5.68 -5.20
N TYR A 240 -2.29 -5.88 -4.64
CA TYR A 240 -2.88 -7.22 -4.47
C TYR A 240 -2.98 -7.98 -5.78
N ARG A 241 -3.44 -7.32 -6.85
CA ARG A 241 -3.57 -7.94 -8.17
C ARG A 241 -2.22 -8.28 -8.78
N ALA A 242 -1.27 -7.35 -8.73
CA ALA A 242 0.07 -7.56 -9.25
C ALA A 242 0.77 -8.75 -8.56
N VAL A 243 0.71 -8.83 -7.23
CA VAL A 243 1.28 -9.96 -6.48
C VAL A 243 0.57 -11.27 -6.79
N ALA A 244 -0.76 -11.26 -6.96
CA ALA A 244 -1.52 -12.45 -7.32
C ALA A 244 -1.19 -12.95 -8.74
N GLU A 245 -1.07 -12.03 -9.71
CA GLU A 245 -0.68 -12.32 -11.09
C GLU A 245 0.76 -12.84 -11.16
N GLU A 246 1.70 -12.22 -10.44
CA GLU A 246 3.09 -12.68 -10.35
C GLU A 246 3.18 -14.09 -9.74
N ALA A 247 2.42 -14.35 -8.66
CA ALA A 247 2.37 -15.67 -8.04
C ALA A 247 1.74 -16.74 -8.93
N ALA A 248 0.80 -16.36 -9.80
CA ALA A 248 0.20 -17.24 -10.81
C ALA A 248 1.18 -17.50 -11.97
N ALA A 249 1.84 -16.45 -12.48
CA ALA A 249 2.86 -16.55 -13.53
C ALA A 249 4.02 -17.45 -13.08
N ALA A 250 4.57 -17.25 -11.89
CA ALA A 250 5.64 -18.10 -11.34
C ALA A 250 5.23 -19.58 -11.24
N GLN A 251 3.95 -19.86 -11.00
CA GLN A 251 3.43 -21.23 -11.00
C GLN A 251 3.26 -21.84 -12.38
N LEU A 252 2.99 -21.03 -13.41
CA LEU A 252 2.89 -21.49 -14.79
C LEU A 252 4.29 -21.71 -15.38
N THR A 253 5.24 -20.84 -15.08
CA THR A 253 6.63 -20.93 -15.55
C THR A 253 7.28 -22.29 -15.24
N ARG A 254 6.97 -22.92 -14.10
CA ARG A 254 7.52 -24.24 -13.75
C ARG A 254 7.06 -25.37 -14.69
N PHE A 255 6.02 -25.15 -15.48
CA PHE A 255 5.50 -26.13 -16.45
C PHE A 255 6.01 -25.88 -17.87
N PHE A 256 6.75 -24.80 -18.11
CA PHE A 256 7.36 -24.50 -19.39
C PHE A 256 8.88 -24.67 -19.32
N ALA A 257 9.48 -25.11 -20.42
CA ALA A 257 10.92 -25.05 -20.56
C ALA A 257 11.41 -23.59 -20.41
N PRO A 258 12.61 -23.35 -19.82
CA PRO A 258 13.10 -22.00 -19.55
C PRO A 258 13.11 -21.08 -20.79
N GLU A 259 13.42 -21.64 -21.95
CA GLU A 259 13.46 -20.92 -23.24
C GLU A 259 12.05 -20.46 -23.69
N VAL A 260 11.04 -21.30 -23.49
CA VAL A 260 9.64 -20.99 -23.81
C VAL A 260 9.10 -19.95 -22.83
N ALA A 261 9.41 -20.11 -21.54
CA ALA A 261 9.02 -19.13 -20.52
C ALA A 261 9.64 -17.74 -20.79
N ALA A 262 10.93 -17.67 -21.13
CA ALA A 262 11.60 -16.42 -21.49
C ALA A 262 10.98 -15.77 -22.74
N THR A 263 10.60 -16.58 -23.73
CA THR A 263 9.92 -16.12 -24.94
C THR A 263 8.52 -15.58 -24.63
N ILE A 264 7.75 -16.25 -23.76
CA ILE A 264 6.41 -15.80 -23.34
C ILE A 264 6.48 -14.47 -22.57
N VAL A 265 7.43 -14.35 -21.63
CA VAL A 265 7.58 -13.14 -20.81
C VAL A 265 8.15 -11.96 -21.61
N GLY A 266 8.98 -12.22 -22.62
CA GLY A 266 9.60 -11.21 -23.47
C GLY A 266 8.80 -10.81 -24.72
N ALA A 267 7.68 -11.47 -25.01
CA ALA A 267 6.88 -11.18 -26.20
C ALA A 267 6.18 -9.82 -26.07
N GLN A 268 6.36 -8.95 -27.07
CA GLN A 268 5.65 -7.66 -27.15
C GLN A 268 4.21 -7.81 -27.66
N ASP A 269 3.95 -8.85 -28.44
CA ASP A 269 2.64 -9.20 -28.98
C ASP A 269 2.07 -10.45 -28.28
N GLU A 270 0.75 -10.50 -28.19
CA GLU A 270 0.02 -11.65 -27.65
C GLU A 270 0.29 -12.90 -28.52
N LEU A 271 0.88 -13.93 -27.92
CA LEU A 271 1.18 -15.18 -28.63
C LEU A 271 -0.09 -15.80 -29.20
N ARG A 272 -0.16 -15.98 -30.52
CA ARG A 272 -1.33 -16.56 -31.17
C ARG A 272 -1.16 -18.07 -31.35
N PRO A 273 -2.18 -18.88 -30.99
CA PRO A 273 -2.18 -20.30 -31.30
C PRO A 273 -2.00 -20.52 -32.81
N GLY A 274 -1.04 -21.37 -33.19
CA GLY A 274 -0.72 -21.67 -34.58
C GLY A 274 0.47 -20.88 -35.16
N GLU A 275 1.02 -19.92 -34.42
CA GLU A 275 2.29 -19.31 -34.77
C GLU A 275 3.44 -20.24 -34.38
N GLY A 276 4.28 -20.57 -35.36
CA GLY A 276 5.43 -21.45 -35.18
C GLY A 276 6.60 -20.98 -36.02
N ARG A 277 7.81 -21.22 -35.54
CA ARG A 277 9.05 -20.92 -36.27
C ARG A 277 9.70 -22.21 -36.73
N GLN A 278 10.07 -22.30 -38.00
CA GLN A 278 10.92 -23.38 -38.48
C GLN A 278 12.32 -23.22 -37.85
N THR A 279 12.85 -24.28 -37.27
CA THR A 279 14.16 -24.26 -36.61
C THR A 279 14.78 -25.63 -36.77
N GLU A 280 16.03 -25.66 -37.21
CA GLU A 280 16.84 -26.88 -37.27
C GLU A 280 17.16 -27.34 -35.85
N ALA A 281 16.90 -28.60 -35.54
CA ALA A 281 17.06 -29.12 -34.18
C ALA A 281 17.36 -30.61 -34.19
N ALA A 282 18.14 -31.06 -33.21
CA ALA A 282 18.34 -32.49 -32.94
C ALA A 282 17.33 -32.97 -31.91
N ALA A 283 16.71 -34.12 -32.16
CA ALA A 283 15.83 -34.81 -31.22
C ALA A 283 16.55 -36.04 -30.67
N MET A 284 16.53 -36.21 -29.35
CA MET A 284 17.10 -37.33 -28.63
C MET A 284 16.01 -38.02 -27.83
N PHE A 285 16.00 -39.35 -27.85
CA PHE A 285 15.12 -40.18 -27.02
C PHE A 285 15.98 -40.98 -26.05
N ILE A 286 15.81 -40.71 -24.75
CA ILE A 286 16.39 -41.51 -23.66
C ILE A 286 15.30 -42.48 -23.17
N ASP A 287 15.59 -43.57 -22.45
CA ASP A 287 14.60 -44.39 -21.71
C ASP A 287 15.28 -45.10 -20.53
N MET A 288 14.51 -45.42 -19.48
CA MET A 288 14.95 -46.22 -18.35
C MET A 288 14.86 -47.72 -18.70
N ARG A 289 15.98 -48.42 -18.55
CA ARG A 289 16.03 -49.87 -18.79
C ARG A 289 15.15 -50.61 -17.79
N ASP A 290 14.35 -51.55 -18.30
CA ASP A 290 13.46 -52.41 -17.51
C ASP A 290 12.41 -51.66 -16.66
N PHE A 291 11.97 -50.50 -17.14
CA PHE A 291 10.93 -49.71 -16.47
C PHE A 291 9.65 -50.52 -16.23
N THR A 292 9.23 -51.36 -17.19
CA THR A 292 8.04 -52.22 -17.04
C THR A 292 8.17 -53.19 -15.86
N GLY A 293 9.34 -53.79 -15.65
CA GLY A 293 9.59 -54.68 -14.50
C GLY A 293 9.58 -53.93 -13.17
N LEU A 294 10.16 -52.73 -13.14
CA LEU A 294 10.14 -51.84 -11.98
C LEU A 294 8.72 -51.38 -11.64
N ALA A 295 7.93 -50.97 -12.64
CA ALA A 295 6.54 -50.55 -12.46
C ALA A 295 5.62 -51.68 -12.00
N ALA A 296 5.91 -52.94 -12.38
CA ALA A 296 5.15 -54.11 -11.95
C ALA A 296 5.45 -54.55 -10.51
N SER A 297 6.62 -54.18 -9.98
CA SER A 297 7.12 -54.67 -8.68
C SER A 297 7.11 -53.61 -7.57
N LEU A 298 7.23 -52.32 -7.92
CA LEU A 298 7.26 -51.22 -6.96
C LEU A 298 5.86 -50.72 -6.59
N ALA A 299 5.73 -50.24 -5.35
CA ALA A 299 4.54 -49.49 -4.96
C ALA A 299 4.50 -48.14 -5.71
N PRO A 300 3.31 -47.59 -6.00
CA PRO A 300 3.17 -46.34 -6.78
C PRO A 300 4.00 -45.16 -6.24
N ARG A 301 4.10 -45.05 -4.90
CA ARG A 301 4.90 -44.01 -4.25
C ARG A 301 6.39 -44.14 -4.56
N ASP A 302 6.91 -45.36 -4.51
CA ASP A 302 8.33 -45.66 -4.70
C ASP A 302 8.69 -45.55 -6.20
N LEU A 303 7.77 -45.91 -7.09
CA LEU A 303 7.91 -45.69 -8.53
C LEU A 303 7.98 -44.21 -8.89
N ILE A 304 7.10 -43.37 -8.30
CA ILE A 304 7.15 -41.91 -8.50
C ILE A 304 8.45 -41.31 -7.94
N ALA A 305 8.92 -41.80 -6.78
CA ALA A 305 10.20 -41.36 -6.22
C ALA A 305 11.38 -41.71 -7.14
N LEU A 306 11.43 -42.95 -7.66
CA LEU A 306 12.44 -43.39 -8.63
C LEU A 306 12.43 -42.54 -9.91
N LEU A 307 11.24 -42.22 -10.43
CA LEU A 307 11.08 -41.33 -11.58
C LEU A 307 11.61 -39.91 -11.27
N GLY A 308 11.34 -39.41 -10.06
CA GLY A 308 11.89 -38.14 -9.57
C GLY A 308 13.43 -38.15 -9.55
N GLU A 309 14.04 -39.19 -8.96
CA GLU A 309 15.50 -39.34 -8.92
C GLU A 309 16.13 -39.42 -10.30
N TYR A 310 15.50 -40.15 -11.23
CA TYR A 310 15.95 -40.21 -12.62
C TYR A 310 15.89 -38.84 -13.31
N GLN A 311 14.80 -38.09 -13.11
CA GLN A 311 14.65 -36.74 -13.65
C GLN A 311 15.67 -35.76 -13.05
N ASP A 312 15.94 -35.86 -11.76
CA ASP A 312 16.93 -35.05 -11.05
C ASP A 312 18.37 -35.26 -11.58
N ILE A 313 18.65 -36.40 -12.21
CA ILE A 313 19.92 -36.67 -12.89
C ILE A 313 19.88 -36.20 -14.35
N ALA A 314 18.84 -36.57 -15.09
CA ALA A 314 18.77 -36.37 -16.53
C ALA A 314 18.51 -34.92 -16.93
N VAL A 315 17.57 -34.23 -16.27
CA VAL A 315 17.15 -32.87 -16.65
C VAL A 315 18.28 -31.85 -16.50
N PRO A 316 19.04 -31.81 -15.38
CA PRO A 316 20.17 -30.90 -15.26
C PRO A 316 21.26 -31.15 -16.31
N ALA A 317 21.53 -32.41 -16.65
CA ALA A 317 22.51 -32.75 -17.69
C ALA A 317 22.09 -32.28 -19.08
N ILE A 318 20.79 -32.39 -19.41
CA ILE A 318 20.23 -31.88 -20.67
C ILE A 318 20.33 -30.35 -20.72
N HIS A 319 19.89 -29.66 -19.66
CA HIS A 319 19.95 -28.20 -19.58
C HIS A 319 21.40 -27.66 -19.60
N ALA A 320 22.34 -28.34 -18.95
CA ALA A 320 23.76 -27.98 -18.96
C ALA A 320 24.36 -27.99 -20.38
N ASN A 321 23.81 -28.79 -21.28
CA ASN A 321 24.19 -28.87 -22.69
C ASN A 321 23.30 -28.04 -23.62
N ARG A 322 22.54 -27.08 -23.08
CA ARG A 322 21.58 -26.24 -23.83
C ARG A 322 20.51 -27.04 -24.59
N GLY A 323 20.15 -28.22 -24.05
CA GLY A 323 18.98 -28.96 -24.48
C GLY A 323 17.76 -28.56 -23.67
N SER A 324 16.57 -28.82 -24.21
CA SER A 324 15.29 -28.63 -23.55
C SER A 324 14.48 -29.92 -23.60
N VAL A 325 13.82 -30.27 -22.49
CA VAL A 325 12.85 -31.37 -22.46
C VAL A 325 11.51 -30.86 -22.97
N ILE A 326 10.93 -31.55 -23.98
CA ILE A 326 9.64 -31.12 -24.57
C ILE A 326 8.47 -31.72 -23.80
N THR A 327 8.54 -33.01 -23.53
CA THR A 327 7.46 -33.70 -22.84
C THR A 327 7.96 -35.00 -22.22
N PHE A 328 7.26 -35.45 -21.19
CA PHE A 328 7.43 -36.77 -20.61
C PHE A 328 6.33 -37.67 -21.17
N LEU A 329 6.69 -38.62 -22.02
CA LEU A 329 5.75 -39.58 -22.60
C LEU A 329 5.72 -40.83 -21.75
N GLY A 330 4.56 -41.13 -21.16
CA GLY A 330 4.24 -42.44 -20.61
C GLY A 330 3.18 -43.10 -21.49
N GLU A 331 3.55 -44.10 -22.29
CA GLU A 331 2.60 -44.87 -23.11
C GLU A 331 2.54 -46.32 -22.62
N ARG A 332 1.32 -46.84 -22.51
CA ARG A 332 0.97 -48.08 -21.77
C ARG A 332 1.51 -49.36 -22.41
N HIS A 333 2.33 -49.34 -23.47
CA HIS A 333 2.70 -50.59 -24.14
C HIS A 333 4.12 -50.81 -24.66
N HIS A 334 4.97 -49.81 -24.84
CA HIS A 334 6.40 -50.01 -25.13
C HIS A 334 7.15 -48.84 -24.50
N GLY A 335 8.32 -49.11 -23.92
CA GLY A 335 9.10 -48.24 -23.03
C GLY A 335 9.06 -46.74 -23.31
N ASP A 336 9.06 -45.96 -22.24
CA ASP A 336 8.88 -44.51 -22.26
C ASP A 336 9.88 -43.87 -23.24
N VAL A 337 9.39 -43.03 -24.14
CA VAL A 337 10.20 -42.41 -25.20
C VAL A 337 10.44 -40.96 -24.80
N TRP A 338 11.67 -40.60 -24.41
CA TRP A 338 11.95 -39.32 -23.75
C TRP A 338 12.49 -38.26 -24.74
N GLY A 339 11.65 -37.44 -25.35
CA GLY A 339 12.08 -36.43 -26.32
C GLY A 339 12.79 -35.21 -25.71
N ALA A 340 14.13 -35.16 -25.81
CA ALA A 340 14.93 -33.97 -25.60
C ALA A 340 15.24 -33.29 -26.94
N ARG A 341 15.03 -31.98 -27.05
CA ARG A 341 15.42 -31.17 -28.21
C ARG A 341 16.68 -30.39 -27.86
N GLN A 342 17.74 -30.54 -28.65
CA GLN A 342 18.86 -29.62 -28.62
C GLN A 342 18.54 -28.46 -29.58
N ILE A 343 18.34 -27.26 -29.04
CA ILE A 343 18.31 -26.02 -29.84
C ILE A 343 19.69 -25.38 -29.67
N GLY A 344 20.68 -25.97 -30.34
CA GLY A 344 21.96 -25.33 -30.58
C GLY A 344 21.92 -24.65 -31.94
N ASP A 345 22.21 -23.35 -32.01
CA ASP A 345 22.52 -22.71 -33.28
C ASP A 345 23.71 -23.45 -33.90
N LEU A 346 23.49 -24.14 -35.01
CA LEU A 346 24.53 -24.89 -35.72
C LEU A 346 25.36 -23.97 -36.64
N ARG A 347 25.42 -22.67 -36.34
CA ARG A 347 26.32 -21.73 -37.01
C ARG A 347 26.98 -20.76 -36.04
N GLY A 348 28.26 -21.03 -35.74
CA GLY A 348 29.26 -20.01 -35.38
C GLY A 348 29.45 -19.75 -33.90
#